data_AF-A0A7K8M3N8-F1
#
_entry.id   AF-A0A7K8M3N8-F1
#
_cell.length_a   1.000
_cell.length_b   1.000
_cell.length_c   1.000
_cell.angle_alpha   90.00
_cell.angle_beta   90.00
_cell.angle_gamma   90.00
#
_symmetry.space_group_name_H-M   'P 1'
#
loop_
_entity.id
_entity.type
_entity.pdbx_description
1 polymer ?
#
loop_
_entity_poly.entity_id
_entity_poly.type
_entity_poly.pdbx_seq_one_letter_code
_entity_poly.pdbx_strand_id
1 'polypeptide(L)'
;PLALGLYTVNAVYGDTITMPCPLEVPDGLMFGKWKYEMPNGSPVFIAFRSSTKKNVQYDDVPDYKDRLSLSENYTLSIKNARISDEKRFVCMLVTEDDVSEEPTIVKVFKQPSQPEILHQADLLETEKLQMLGECVSRDSYPEGNVTWYKNGRVLQPVDDVVVINLQKIVDRTTGLFTMTSSLQYMPTKEDANAKFSCIVTYYGPSGQKTMQSEPVIFDVHYPTEKVTIQVLPQSSTIKEGDNITLKCSGNGNPPPQEFLFYIPGEPEGIRSSDSYIMTDVRRNATGEYKCSLTDKSMMDSTTITVHYLDLQLTPSGEVTKQIGEALPVSCTISSSRNATVFWIKDNTRMQTSPSFSSLQYQDAGNYVCETTLQEVEGLRKRQTLKLIVEGKPQIKMTKKTNTNKKSKTIICHVEGFPKPAVQWTVTGSGSILNRAKETKYVNGKFSSKIVIAPEENVTLTCIAENELERTVTSMNVSAISIPEYDELEDRSDDNSEKVNDQAKLIVGIVVGLLLVALIAGVVYWLYVKKSKTASKHVDKDLGNIEENKKLEENNHKSET
;
A
#
# COMPACT_ATOMS: atom_id res chain seq x y z
N PRO A 1 -37.32 65.43 18.38
CA PRO A 1 -36.56 65.44 19.65
C PRO A 1 -35.42 64.41 19.56
N LEU A 2 -34.32 64.79 18.90
CA LEU A 2 -33.07 64.04 19.00
C LEU A 2 -32.54 64.24 20.42
N ALA A 3 -32.29 63.16 21.14
CA ALA A 3 -31.55 63.21 22.39
C ALA A 3 -30.16 63.81 22.10
N LEU A 4 -29.96 65.07 22.49
CA LEU A 4 -28.67 65.76 22.40
C LEU A 4 -27.69 65.03 23.33
N GLY A 5 -26.92 64.10 22.76
CA GLY A 5 -25.79 63.50 23.44
C GLY A 5 -24.74 64.57 23.71
N LEU A 6 -24.18 64.59 24.92
CA LEU A 6 -23.07 65.47 25.30
C LEU A 6 -21.89 65.25 24.34
N TYR A 7 -21.26 66.35 23.88
CA TYR A 7 -20.10 66.29 23.00
C TYR A 7 -18.94 65.55 23.70
N THR A 8 -18.35 64.55 23.03
CA THR A 8 -17.31 63.70 23.59
C THR A 8 -16.02 63.81 22.77
N VAL A 9 -14.90 64.04 23.45
CA VAL A 9 -13.55 64.05 22.88
C VAL A 9 -12.82 62.79 23.31
N ASN A 10 -12.52 61.93 22.34
CA ASN A 10 -11.71 60.73 22.55
C ASN A 10 -10.23 61.06 22.34
N ALA A 11 -9.42 60.86 23.36
CA ALA A 11 -7.98 61.09 23.35
C ALA A 11 -7.20 59.79 23.56
N VAL A 12 -5.98 59.73 23.03
CA VAL A 12 -5.07 58.63 23.29
C VAL A 12 -4.17 59.01 24.47
N TYR A 13 -3.94 58.08 25.39
CA TYR A 13 -3.07 58.29 26.54
C TYR A 13 -1.65 58.68 26.09
N GLY A 14 -1.13 59.78 26.65
CA GLY A 14 0.14 60.39 26.26
C GLY A 14 0.04 61.44 25.15
N ASP A 15 -1.05 61.46 24.36
CA ASP A 15 -1.24 62.45 23.31
C ASP A 15 -1.79 63.77 23.86
N THR A 16 -2.00 64.75 22.98
CA THR A 16 -2.62 66.04 23.36
C THR A 16 -4.14 65.95 23.18
N ILE A 17 -4.88 66.14 24.27
CA ILE A 17 -6.34 66.30 24.25
C ILE A 17 -6.63 67.66 23.63
N THR A 18 -7.48 67.72 22.60
CA THR A 18 -7.91 68.98 21.98
C THR A 18 -9.42 69.09 22.08
N MET A 19 -9.90 70.10 22.82
CA MET A 19 -11.31 70.36 23.08
C MET A 19 -11.69 71.71 22.46
N PRO A 20 -12.25 71.71 21.23
CA PRO A 20 -12.84 72.92 20.66
C PRO A 20 -13.94 73.45 21.58
N CYS A 21 -14.04 74.77 21.72
CA CYS A 21 -15.21 75.34 22.38
C CYS A 21 -16.43 75.12 21.45
N PRO A 22 -17.50 74.43 21.90
CA PRO A 22 -18.65 74.15 21.04
C PRO A 22 -19.53 75.38 20.79
N LEU A 23 -19.36 76.44 21.59
CA LEU A 23 -20.09 77.68 21.47
C LEU A 23 -19.57 78.52 20.30
N GLU A 24 -20.49 79.07 19.53
CA GLU A 24 -20.17 80.15 18.59
C GLU A 24 -19.73 81.39 19.38
N VAL A 25 -18.71 82.09 18.90
CA VAL A 25 -18.20 83.29 19.56
C VAL A 25 -19.24 84.41 19.44
N PRO A 26 -19.85 84.88 20.54
CA PRO A 26 -20.91 85.88 20.48
C PRO A 26 -20.35 87.28 20.20
N ASP A 27 -21.18 88.13 19.59
CA ASP A 27 -20.90 89.56 19.48
C ASP A 27 -20.80 90.19 20.88
N GLY A 28 -19.80 91.04 21.09
CA GLY A 28 -19.55 91.66 22.40
C GLY A 28 -18.91 90.72 23.43
N LEU A 29 -18.30 89.59 23.02
CA LEU A 29 -17.57 88.70 23.92
C LEU A 29 -16.57 89.48 24.78
N MET A 30 -16.63 89.32 26.10
CA MET A 30 -15.67 89.91 27.04
C MET A 30 -14.48 88.98 27.30
N PHE A 31 -14.77 87.69 27.55
CA PHE A 31 -13.76 86.67 27.80
C PHE A 31 -14.33 85.25 27.68
N GLY A 32 -13.45 84.28 27.46
CA GLY A 32 -13.75 82.86 27.55
C GLY A 32 -13.04 82.20 28.72
N LYS A 33 -13.68 81.20 29.33
CA LYS A 33 -13.16 80.40 30.45
C LYS A 33 -13.38 78.91 30.21
N TRP A 34 -12.48 78.11 30.75
CA TRP A 34 -12.67 76.68 30.89
C TRP A 34 -12.66 76.27 32.36
N LYS A 35 -13.60 75.41 32.72
CA LYS A 35 -13.66 74.72 34.01
C LYS A 35 -13.81 73.21 33.79
N TYR A 36 -13.49 72.40 34.78
CA TYR A 36 -13.98 71.03 34.86
C TYR A 36 -14.82 70.85 36.12
N GLU A 37 -15.75 69.91 36.07
CA GLU A 37 -16.60 69.56 37.21
C GLU A 37 -16.00 68.40 37.98
N MET A 38 -15.87 68.58 39.29
CA MET A 38 -15.54 67.49 40.21
C MET A 38 -16.74 66.53 40.37
N PRO A 39 -16.53 65.29 40.87
CA PRO A 39 -17.63 64.35 41.10
C PRO A 39 -18.74 64.86 42.04
N ASN A 40 -18.42 65.83 42.92
CA ASN A 40 -19.37 66.50 43.82
C ASN A 40 -20.12 67.66 43.15
N GLY A 41 -19.94 67.89 41.84
CA GLY A 41 -20.55 68.98 41.07
C GLY A 41 -19.86 70.34 41.21
N SER A 42 -18.83 70.46 42.05
CA SER A 42 -18.09 71.73 42.22
C SER A 42 -17.21 72.05 41.00
N PRO A 43 -17.18 73.31 40.55
CA PRO A 43 -16.36 73.70 39.40
C PRO A 43 -14.91 74.00 39.80
N VAL A 44 -13.96 73.60 38.97
CA VAL A 44 -12.55 74.01 39.05
C VAL A 44 -12.17 74.71 37.76
N PHE A 45 -11.86 75.99 37.86
CA PHE A 45 -11.40 76.80 36.74
C PHE A 45 -9.94 76.48 36.43
N ILE A 46 -9.59 76.46 35.14
CA ILE A 46 -8.26 76.02 34.68
C ILE A 46 -7.63 76.96 33.66
N ALA A 47 -8.44 77.67 32.86
CA ALA A 47 -7.94 78.58 31.84
C ALA A 47 -8.91 79.74 31.60
N PHE A 48 -8.34 80.91 31.31
CA PHE A 48 -9.04 82.15 31.02
C PHE A 48 -8.35 82.89 29.87
N ARG A 49 -9.13 83.42 28.94
CA ARG A 49 -8.63 84.30 27.87
C ARG A 49 -9.58 85.48 27.66
N SER A 50 -9.02 86.68 27.72
CA SER A 50 -9.77 87.91 27.41
C SER A 50 -9.93 88.06 25.90
N SER A 51 -11.07 88.61 25.45
CA SER A 51 -11.26 88.97 24.03
C SER A 51 -10.44 90.22 23.64
N THR A 52 -10.20 91.13 24.59
CA THR A 52 -9.49 92.40 24.36
C THR A 52 -7.99 92.32 24.65
N LYS A 53 -7.56 91.42 25.56
CA LYS A 53 -6.14 91.21 25.89
C LYS A 53 -5.63 89.92 25.25
N LYS A 54 -4.48 89.97 24.57
CA LYS A 54 -3.85 88.80 23.92
C LYS A 54 -3.29 87.75 24.90
N ASN A 55 -3.33 87.99 26.21
CA ASN A 55 -2.74 87.09 27.20
C ASN A 55 -3.75 86.03 27.67
N VAL A 56 -3.24 84.82 27.89
CA VAL A 56 -3.96 83.71 28.53
C VAL A 56 -3.51 83.61 29.98
N GLN A 57 -4.45 83.40 30.89
CA GLN A 57 -4.20 83.12 32.30
C GLN A 57 -4.61 81.68 32.61
N TYR A 58 -3.79 80.97 33.37
CA TYR A 58 -4.08 79.62 33.86
C TYR A 58 -4.16 79.65 35.38
N ASP A 59 -5.08 78.88 35.93
CA ASP A 59 -5.23 78.74 37.37
C ASP A 59 -4.23 77.70 37.90
N ASP A 60 -3.79 77.86 39.15
CA ASP A 60 -2.79 76.98 39.78
C ASP A 60 -3.41 75.65 40.20
N VAL A 61 -3.59 74.76 39.22
CA VAL A 61 -4.07 73.39 39.43
C VAL A 61 -2.89 72.43 39.20
N PRO A 62 -2.36 71.79 40.26
CA PRO A 62 -1.14 70.97 40.17
C PRO A 62 -1.15 69.91 39.06
N ASP A 63 -2.30 69.26 38.83
CA ASP A 63 -2.46 68.21 37.82
C ASP A 63 -2.30 68.70 36.38
N TYR A 64 -2.50 69.99 36.13
CA TYR A 64 -2.47 70.60 34.81
C TYR A 64 -1.31 71.58 34.60
N LYS A 65 -0.45 71.75 35.61
CA LYS A 65 0.73 72.60 35.52
C LYS A 65 1.56 72.25 34.28
N ASP A 66 1.87 73.26 33.47
CA ASP A 66 2.63 73.17 32.21
C ASP A 66 1.99 72.29 31.10
N ARG A 67 0.75 71.81 31.29
CA ARG A 67 0.05 70.94 30.32
C ARG A 67 -1.03 71.66 29.52
N LEU A 68 -1.49 72.83 29.96
CA LEU A 68 -2.59 73.56 29.32
C LEU A 68 -2.10 74.51 28.23
N SER A 69 -2.88 74.60 27.15
CA SER A 69 -2.80 75.71 26.20
C SER A 69 -4.19 76.13 25.74
N LEU A 70 -4.47 77.44 25.70
CA LEU A 70 -5.72 77.99 25.19
C LEU A 70 -5.46 78.86 23.95
N SER A 71 -6.02 78.43 22.83
CA SER A 71 -5.85 79.09 21.51
C SER A 71 -6.76 80.31 21.33
N GLU A 72 -6.66 80.99 20.18
CA GLU A 72 -7.42 82.22 19.90
C GLU A 72 -8.91 81.97 19.69
N ASN A 73 -9.28 80.80 19.17
CA ASN A 73 -10.68 80.38 19.03
C ASN A 73 -11.22 79.67 20.29
N TYR A 74 -10.59 79.90 21.44
CA TYR A 74 -10.98 79.31 22.74
C TYR A 74 -10.93 77.77 22.80
N THR A 75 -10.23 77.11 21.87
CA THR A 75 -9.94 75.67 21.94
C THR A 75 -8.92 75.42 23.05
N LEU A 76 -9.28 74.57 24.00
CA LEU A 76 -8.41 74.13 25.09
C LEU A 76 -7.65 72.87 24.67
N SER A 77 -6.34 72.85 24.90
CA SER A 77 -5.53 71.65 24.73
C SER A 77 -4.82 71.26 26.03
N ILE A 78 -4.77 69.95 26.31
CA ILE A 78 -4.10 69.36 27.46
C ILE A 78 -3.04 68.37 26.95
N LYS A 79 -1.76 68.69 27.15
CA LYS A 79 -0.63 67.83 26.75
C LYS A 79 -0.51 66.60 27.66
N ASN A 80 -0.01 65.51 27.10
CA ASN A 80 0.28 64.27 27.82
C ASN A 80 -0.96 63.73 28.55
N ALA A 81 -1.98 63.34 27.80
CA ALA A 81 -3.26 62.85 28.30
C ALA A 81 -3.07 61.70 29.31
N ARG A 82 -3.78 61.78 30.43
CA ARG A 82 -3.78 60.79 31.52
C ARG A 82 -5.21 60.31 31.77
N ILE A 83 -5.34 59.12 32.34
CA ILE A 83 -6.66 58.58 32.74
C ILE A 83 -7.38 59.51 33.73
N SER A 84 -6.62 60.22 34.58
CA SER A 84 -7.17 61.23 35.49
C SER A 84 -7.87 62.40 34.79
N ASP A 85 -7.55 62.65 33.50
CA ASP A 85 -8.16 63.71 32.71
C ASP A 85 -9.52 63.30 32.12
N GLU A 86 -9.99 62.07 32.32
CA GLU A 86 -11.38 61.69 32.05
C GLU A 86 -12.33 62.47 32.98
N LYS A 87 -12.74 63.64 32.52
CA LYS A 87 -13.60 64.57 33.26
C LYS A 87 -14.61 65.22 32.32
N ARG A 88 -15.61 65.88 32.93
CA ARG A 88 -16.53 66.78 32.23
C ARG A 88 -15.94 68.19 32.29
N PHE A 89 -15.42 68.65 31.16
CA PHE A 89 -14.94 70.02 30.96
C PHE A 89 -16.08 70.89 30.42
N VAL A 90 -16.08 72.18 30.73
CA VAL A 90 -17.12 73.12 30.30
C VAL A 90 -16.47 74.37 29.73
N CYS A 91 -16.76 74.67 28.47
CA CYS A 91 -16.42 75.94 27.86
C CYS A 91 -17.45 76.98 28.28
N MET A 92 -17.01 78.15 28.71
CA MET A 92 -17.86 79.27 29.09
C MET A 92 -17.48 80.51 28.29
N LEU A 93 -18.43 81.11 27.57
CA LEU A 93 -18.27 82.39 26.90
C LEU A 93 -19.13 83.43 27.60
N VAL A 94 -18.53 84.57 27.98
CA VAL A 94 -19.17 85.59 28.81
C VAL A 94 -19.24 86.92 28.07
N THR A 95 -20.45 87.47 27.95
CA THR A 95 -20.74 88.83 27.48
C THR A 95 -21.14 89.73 28.66
N GLU A 96 -21.51 90.98 28.41
CA GLU A 96 -21.99 91.89 29.46
C GLU A 96 -23.32 91.40 30.07
N ASP A 97 -24.18 90.79 29.25
CA ASP A 97 -25.56 90.45 29.60
C ASP A 97 -25.79 88.95 29.83
N ASP A 98 -24.90 88.06 29.36
CA ASP A 98 -25.14 86.61 29.37
C ASP A 98 -23.87 85.75 29.57
N VAL A 99 -24.07 84.51 30.02
CA VAL A 99 -23.05 83.46 30.18
C VAL A 99 -23.54 82.19 29.50
N SER A 100 -22.91 81.84 28.38
CA SER A 100 -23.18 80.57 27.69
C SER A 100 -22.19 79.50 28.14
N GLU A 101 -22.69 78.30 28.45
CA GLU A 101 -21.88 77.15 28.86
C GLU A 101 -22.17 75.91 28.01
N GLU A 102 -21.13 75.26 27.48
CA GLU A 102 -21.26 73.98 26.77
C GLU A 102 -20.26 72.94 27.30
N PRO A 103 -20.75 71.76 27.74
CA PRO A 103 -19.90 70.70 28.26
C PRO A 103 -19.27 69.81 27.18
N THR A 104 -18.07 69.33 27.48
CA THR A 104 -17.33 68.32 26.72
C THR A 104 -16.88 67.21 27.67
N ILE A 105 -17.21 65.96 27.35
CA ILE A 105 -16.72 64.79 28.08
C ILE A 105 -15.42 64.33 27.44
N VAL A 106 -14.37 64.17 28.24
CA VAL A 106 -13.12 63.57 27.78
C VAL A 106 -13.11 62.09 28.09
N LYS A 107 -12.76 61.28 27.09
CA LYS A 107 -12.46 59.85 27.22
C LYS A 107 -11.05 59.56 26.77
N VAL A 108 -10.32 58.77 27.53
CA VAL A 108 -8.91 58.44 27.29
C VAL A 108 -8.80 56.96 26.97
N PHE A 109 -8.01 56.65 25.94
CA PHE A 109 -7.79 55.28 25.49
C PHE A 109 -6.30 54.98 25.42
N LYS A 110 -5.88 53.81 25.89
CA LYS A 110 -4.53 53.28 25.72
C LYS A 110 -4.61 51.92 25.09
N GLN A 111 -3.98 51.79 23.92
CA GLN A 111 -3.77 50.51 23.26
C GLN A 111 -2.80 49.66 24.09
N PRO A 112 -3.12 48.37 24.35
CA PRO A 112 -2.23 47.48 25.06
C PRO A 112 -0.92 47.17 24.32
N SER A 113 0.02 46.53 25.01
CA SER A 113 1.16 45.83 24.40
C SER A 113 0.69 44.63 23.58
N GLN A 114 1.45 44.27 22.54
CA GLN A 114 1.28 43.03 21.79
C GLN A 114 1.13 41.84 22.77
N PRO A 115 0.07 41.02 22.67
CA PRO A 115 -0.10 39.86 23.53
C PRO A 115 0.96 38.81 23.25
N GLU A 116 1.51 38.26 24.33
CA GLU A 116 2.53 37.22 24.30
C GLU A 116 2.10 36.05 25.19
N ILE A 117 2.35 34.82 24.73
CA ILE A 117 2.11 33.61 25.52
C ILE A 117 3.40 33.31 26.29
N LEU A 118 3.37 33.52 27.60
CA LEU A 118 4.45 33.28 28.54
C LEU A 118 4.19 31.98 29.34
N HIS A 119 5.19 31.52 30.10
CA HIS A 119 5.08 30.33 30.95
C HIS A 119 4.53 29.10 30.19
N GLN A 120 5.01 28.91 28.97
CA GLN A 120 4.59 27.84 28.06
C GLN A 120 4.94 26.47 28.63
N ALA A 121 4.08 25.48 28.43
CA ALA A 121 4.44 24.09 28.65
C ALA A 121 5.56 23.67 27.69
N ASP A 122 6.56 22.94 28.19
CA ASP A 122 7.56 22.30 27.33
C ASP A 122 6.95 21.11 26.56
N LEU A 123 6.00 20.42 27.20
CA LEU A 123 5.38 19.20 26.72
C LEU A 123 3.93 19.11 27.20
N LEU A 124 3.05 18.58 26.35
CA LEU A 124 1.66 18.27 26.68
C LEU A 124 1.42 16.76 26.56
N GLU A 125 0.90 16.13 27.60
CA GLU A 125 0.51 14.71 27.62
C GLU A 125 -1.00 14.57 27.44
N THR A 126 -1.46 13.68 26.57
CA THR A 126 -2.89 13.40 26.36
C THR A 126 -3.58 12.90 27.62
N GLU A 127 -4.89 13.15 27.70
CA GLU A 127 -5.76 12.71 28.81
C GLU A 127 -5.41 13.31 30.19
N LYS A 128 -4.54 14.33 30.22
CA LYS A 128 -4.14 15.02 31.44
C LYS A 128 -4.29 16.53 31.29
N LEU A 129 -5.04 17.14 32.20
CA LEU A 129 -5.19 18.59 32.28
C LEU A 129 -3.88 19.24 32.74
N GLN A 130 -3.30 20.10 31.91
CA GLN A 130 -1.99 20.72 32.16
C GLN A 130 -2.02 22.22 31.85
N MET A 131 -1.14 22.98 32.50
CA MET A 131 -0.97 24.40 32.23
C MET A 131 -0.30 24.57 30.86
N LEU A 132 -1.02 25.10 29.87
CA LEU A 132 -0.48 25.32 28.52
C LEU A 132 0.35 26.60 28.45
N GLY A 133 -0.14 27.68 29.07
CA GLY A 133 0.57 28.95 29.15
C GLY A 133 -0.32 30.10 29.62
N GLU A 134 0.29 31.28 29.68
CA GLU A 134 -0.33 32.52 30.11
C GLU A 134 -0.22 33.59 29.02
N CYS A 135 -1.36 34.05 28.51
CA CYS A 135 -1.41 35.18 27.58
C CYS A 135 -1.36 36.49 28.38
N VAL A 136 -0.34 37.30 28.16
CA VAL A 136 -0.11 38.56 28.87
C VAL A 136 -0.12 39.73 27.90
N SER A 137 -0.87 40.78 28.23
CA SER A 137 -0.93 42.04 27.50
C SER A 137 -1.05 43.20 28.47
N ARG A 138 -0.15 44.18 28.35
CA ARG A 138 0.09 45.23 29.35
C ARG A 138 -0.50 46.57 28.90
N ASP A 139 -0.68 47.47 29.84
CA ASP A 139 -0.94 48.89 29.60
C ASP A 139 -2.18 49.22 28.75
N SER A 140 -3.30 48.53 28.96
CA SER A 140 -4.58 48.85 28.32
C SER A 140 -5.42 49.83 29.14
N TYR A 141 -6.19 50.69 28.47
CA TYR A 141 -7.29 51.41 29.10
C TYR A 141 -8.34 51.82 28.07
N PRO A 142 -9.64 51.65 28.32
CA PRO A 142 -10.25 50.89 29.42
C PRO A 142 -9.85 49.41 29.45
N GLU A 143 -10.28 48.67 30.47
CA GLU A 143 -10.01 47.23 30.57
C GLU A 143 -10.52 46.44 29.34
N GLY A 144 -9.74 45.45 28.90
CA GLY A 144 -10.10 44.55 27.81
C GLY A 144 -10.55 43.16 28.26
N ASN A 145 -10.66 42.25 27.29
CA ASN A 145 -10.86 40.82 27.50
C ASN A 145 -9.84 39.98 26.70
N VAL A 146 -9.55 38.75 27.16
CA VAL A 146 -8.66 37.80 26.45
C VAL A 146 -9.47 36.59 26.00
N THR A 147 -9.26 36.12 24.78
CA THR A 147 -9.90 34.93 24.24
C THR A 147 -8.86 34.02 23.61
N TRP A 148 -8.87 32.74 23.99
CA TRP A 148 -7.96 31.73 23.45
C TRP A 148 -8.50 31.09 22.18
N TYR A 149 -7.59 30.75 21.27
CA TYR A 149 -7.90 30.15 19.98
C TYR A 149 -7.02 28.94 19.73
N LYS A 150 -7.63 27.85 19.24
CA LYS A 150 -6.98 26.66 18.71
C LYS A 150 -7.28 26.54 17.23
N ASN A 151 -6.25 26.57 16.39
CA ASN A 151 -6.40 26.51 14.93
C ASN A 151 -7.38 27.55 14.36
N GLY A 152 -7.34 28.77 14.94
CA GLY A 152 -8.23 29.87 14.56
C GLY A 152 -9.67 29.75 15.05
N ARG A 153 -10.02 28.72 15.85
CA ARG A 153 -11.33 28.57 16.49
C ARG A 153 -11.26 28.94 17.96
N VAL A 154 -12.28 29.64 18.45
CA VAL A 154 -12.39 30.01 19.87
C VAL A 154 -12.43 28.76 20.74
N LEU A 155 -11.57 28.72 21.76
CA LEU A 155 -11.64 27.73 22.83
C LEU A 155 -12.68 28.17 23.84
N GLN A 156 -13.73 27.36 24.00
CA GLN A 156 -14.75 27.58 25.02
C GLN A 156 -14.34 26.87 26.32
N PRO A 157 -14.62 27.46 27.49
CA PRO A 157 -14.42 26.79 28.77
C PRO A 157 -15.27 25.51 28.84
N VAL A 158 -14.62 24.41 29.21
CA VAL A 158 -15.25 23.10 29.42
C VAL A 158 -14.63 22.53 30.68
N ASP A 159 -15.46 22.17 31.65
CA ASP A 159 -15.01 21.63 32.93
C ASP A 159 -14.03 20.46 32.71
N ASP A 160 -12.92 20.50 33.43
CA ASP A 160 -11.82 19.51 33.40
C ASP A 160 -11.12 19.29 32.03
N VAL A 161 -11.47 20.05 30.98
CA VAL A 161 -10.85 19.95 29.65
C VAL A 161 -10.20 21.26 29.21
N VAL A 162 -10.90 22.38 29.41
CA VAL A 162 -10.46 23.72 29.03
C VAL A 162 -10.78 24.67 30.17
N VAL A 163 -9.78 24.98 31.01
CA VAL A 163 -9.93 25.89 32.14
C VAL A 163 -9.21 27.20 31.82
N ILE A 164 -9.98 28.27 31.69
CA ILE A 164 -9.47 29.61 31.35
C ILE A 164 -9.71 30.53 32.53
N ASN A 165 -8.64 31.09 33.09
CA ASN A 165 -8.73 32.07 34.15
C ASN A 165 -8.20 33.42 33.67
N LEU A 166 -9.02 34.46 33.73
CA LEU A 166 -8.63 35.82 33.37
C LEU A 166 -8.42 36.66 34.64
N GLN A 167 -7.27 37.31 34.72
CA GLN A 167 -6.92 38.28 35.74
C GLN A 167 -6.64 39.64 35.11
N LYS A 168 -7.08 40.70 35.78
CA LYS A 168 -6.87 42.08 35.37
C LYS A 168 -6.26 42.85 36.53
N ILE A 169 -5.04 43.32 36.34
CA ILE A 169 -4.27 44.02 37.37
C ILE A 169 -4.17 45.48 36.96
N VAL A 170 -4.61 46.38 37.83
CA VAL A 170 -4.51 47.82 37.61
C VAL A 170 -3.23 48.38 38.25
N ASP A 171 -2.47 49.14 37.48
CA ASP A 171 -1.38 49.96 38.02
C ASP A 171 -1.98 51.13 38.80
N ARG A 172 -1.70 51.21 40.11
CA ARG A 172 -2.28 52.23 40.99
C ARG A 172 -1.82 53.66 40.67
N THR A 173 -0.70 53.82 39.97
CA THR A 173 -0.13 55.14 39.64
C THR A 173 -0.66 55.65 38.31
N THR A 174 -0.74 54.80 37.30
CA THR A 174 -1.16 55.20 35.95
C THR A 174 -2.65 54.96 35.70
N GLY A 175 -3.27 54.01 36.40
CA GLY A 175 -4.62 53.51 36.17
C GLY A 175 -4.73 52.52 35.01
N LEU A 176 -3.62 52.11 34.41
CA LEU A 176 -3.58 51.20 33.27
C LEU A 176 -3.78 49.74 33.70
N PHE A 177 -4.42 48.93 32.85
CA PHE A 177 -4.69 47.51 33.10
C PHE A 177 -3.69 46.61 32.38
N THR A 178 -3.12 45.67 33.13
CA THR A 178 -2.46 44.48 32.60
C THR A 178 -3.43 43.30 32.64
N MET A 179 -3.63 42.65 31.50
CA MET A 179 -4.50 41.50 31.33
C MET A 179 -3.63 40.24 31.25
N THR A 180 -3.89 39.28 32.13
CA THR A 180 -3.23 37.98 32.15
C THR A 180 -4.29 36.89 32.10
N SER A 181 -4.28 36.04 31.08
CA SER A 181 -5.17 34.88 31.00
C SER A 181 -4.37 33.59 30.98
N SER A 182 -4.61 32.71 31.94
CA SER A 182 -4.01 31.38 31.99
C SER A 182 -4.95 30.35 31.36
N LEU A 183 -4.38 29.44 30.55
CA LEU A 183 -5.10 28.35 29.89
C LEU A 183 -4.58 27.00 30.36
N GLN A 184 -5.38 26.25 31.11
CA GLN A 184 -5.16 24.82 31.30
C GLN A 184 -5.95 24.05 30.25
N TYR A 185 -5.32 23.05 29.66
CA TYR A 185 -5.86 22.34 28.51
C TYR A 185 -5.51 20.86 28.60
N MET A 186 -6.49 19.99 28.33
CA MET A 186 -6.30 18.56 28.18
C MET A 186 -6.16 18.25 26.67
N PRO A 187 -4.94 17.96 26.18
CA PRO A 187 -4.70 17.77 24.76
C PRO A 187 -5.20 16.42 24.26
N THR A 188 -5.50 16.36 22.96
CA THR A 188 -5.76 15.12 22.23
C THR A 188 -4.66 14.86 21.19
N LYS A 189 -4.62 13.65 20.63
CA LYS A 189 -3.66 13.29 19.59
C LYS A 189 -3.77 14.16 18.34
N GLU A 190 -4.96 14.63 18.01
CA GLU A 190 -5.23 15.55 16.89
C GLU A 190 -4.66 16.94 17.12
N ASP A 191 -4.25 17.26 18.35
CA ASP A 191 -3.58 18.52 18.67
C ASP A 191 -2.09 18.50 18.31
N ALA A 192 -1.56 17.38 17.79
CA ALA A 192 -0.24 17.34 17.18
C ALA A 192 -0.18 18.36 16.03
N ASN A 193 0.64 19.40 16.21
CA ASN A 193 0.76 20.58 15.32
C ASN A 193 -0.38 21.61 15.43
N ALA A 194 -1.26 21.52 16.43
CA ALA A 194 -2.25 22.56 16.68
C ALA A 194 -1.58 23.87 17.07
N LYS A 195 -2.12 24.97 16.53
CA LYS A 195 -1.64 26.33 16.77
C LYS A 195 -2.52 26.99 17.81
N PHE A 196 -1.92 27.34 18.94
CA PHE A 196 -2.57 28.09 20.01
C PHE A 196 -2.19 29.57 19.92
N SER A 197 -3.19 30.44 20.02
CA SER A 197 -2.99 31.89 20.08
C SER A 197 -4.01 32.51 21.00
N CYS A 198 -3.76 33.72 21.48
CA CYS A 198 -4.74 34.50 22.21
C CYS A 198 -5.04 35.81 21.48
N ILE A 199 -6.29 36.26 21.57
CA ILE A 199 -6.74 37.54 21.06
C ILE A 199 -7.18 38.41 22.22
N VAL A 200 -6.57 39.57 22.33
CA VAL A 200 -6.94 40.63 23.25
C VAL A 200 -7.94 41.53 22.56
N THR A 201 -9.11 41.70 23.17
CA THR A 201 -10.13 42.67 22.76
C THR A 201 -10.02 43.90 23.66
N TYR A 202 -9.85 45.09 23.07
CA TYR A 202 -9.65 46.34 23.79
C TYR A 202 -10.39 47.50 23.12
N TYR A 203 -10.72 48.53 23.90
CA TYR A 203 -11.41 49.71 23.38
C TYR A 203 -10.39 50.79 22.98
N GLY A 204 -10.55 51.32 21.76
CA GLY A 204 -9.84 52.50 21.28
C GLY A 204 -10.79 53.67 21.00
N PRO A 205 -10.26 54.81 20.53
CA PRO A 205 -11.06 56.02 20.23
C PRO A 205 -12.20 55.80 19.22
N SER A 206 -12.08 54.78 18.37
CA SER A 206 -13.06 54.42 17.33
C SER A 206 -13.94 53.24 17.72
N GLY A 207 -13.90 52.79 18.97
CA GLY A 207 -14.63 51.63 19.47
C GLY A 207 -13.74 50.40 19.69
N GLN A 208 -14.34 49.22 19.63
CA GLN A 208 -13.69 47.96 19.95
C GLN A 208 -12.67 47.55 18.87
N LYS A 209 -11.49 47.13 19.31
CA LYS A 209 -10.40 46.61 18.47
C LYS A 209 -9.86 45.31 19.05
N THR A 210 -9.09 44.58 18.24
CA THR A 210 -8.46 43.32 18.63
C THR A 210 -6.98 43.30 18.28
N MET A 211 -6.22 42.49 19.00
CA MET A 211 -4.81 42.22 18.73
C MET A 211 -4.52 40.75 19.07
N GLN A 212 -3.85 40.03 18.17
CA GLN A 212 -3.62 38.59 18.27
C GLN A 212 -2.15 38.30 18.54
N SER A 213 -1.85 37.32 19.39
CA SER A 213 -0.49 36.86 19.68
C SER A 213 0.10 36.08 18.51
N GLU A 214 1.43 35.96 18.47
CA GLU A 214 2.06 34.94 17.63
C GLU A 214 1.57 33.53 18.05
N PRO A 215 1.30 32.63 17.08
CA PRO A 215 0.84 31.29 17.39
C PRO A 215 1.98 30.41 17.91
N VAL A 216 1.68 29.60 18.92
CA VAL A 216 2.61 28.62 19.51
C VAL A 216 2.12 27.20 19.21
N ILE A 217 3.05 26.30 18.93
CA ILE A 217 2.82 24.86 18.73
C ILE A 217 3.55 24.12 19.84
N PHE A 218 2.89 23.15 20.45
CA PHE A 218 3.42 22.33 21.55
C PHE A 218 3.76 20.92 21.06
N ASP A 219 4.79 20.31 21.64
CA ASP A 219 4.99 18.87 21.50
C ASP A 219 3.91 18.15 22.30
N VAL A 220 3.22 17.21 21.65
CA VAL A 220 2.11 16.46 22.25
C VAL A 220 2.50 15.00 22.33
N HIS A 221 2.71 14.49 23.53
CA HIS A 221 2.97 13.08 23.77
C HIS A 221 1.66 12.34 23.96
N TYR A 222 1.58 11.20 23.27
CA TYR A 222 0.42 10.33 23.28
C TYR A 222 0.87 8.87 23.16
N PRO A 223 0.18 7.94 23.85
CA PRO A 223 0.53 6.54 23.83
C PRO A 223 0.35 5.93 22.42
N THR A 224 0.99 4.78 22.22
CA THR A 224 0.74 3.99 21.02
C THR A 224 -0.66 3.39 21.09
N GLU A 225 -1.43 3.57 20.01
CA GLU A 225 -2.78 3.00 19.84
C GLU A 225 -2.81 1.89 18.77
N LYS A 226 -1.75 1.81 17.96
CA LYS A 226 -1.61 0.82 16.89
C LYS A 226 -0.16 0.38 16.76
N VAL A 227 0.05 -0.93 16.84
CA VAL A 227 1.30 -1.61 16.47
C VAL A 227 1.17 -2.13 15.05
N THR A 228 2.28 -2.12 14.29
CA THR A 228 2.34 -2.74 12.97
C THR A 228 3.60 -3.59 12.84
N ILE A 229 3.48 -4.76 12.20
CA ILE A 229 4.61 -5.62 11.85
C ILE A 229 4.81 -5.65 10.33
N GLN A 230 6.06 -5.53 9.89
CA GLN A 230 6.46 -5.57 8.49
C GLN A 230 7.60 -6.56 8.31
N VAL A 231 7.58 -7.29 7.18
CA VAL A 231 8.65 -8.21 6.80
C VAL A 231 9.50 -7.53 5.72
N LEU A 232 10.82 -7.47 5.95
CA LEU A 232 11.78 -6.87 5.04
C LEU A 232 12.68 -7.96 4.45
N PRO A 233 12.88 -7.99 3.11
CA PRO A 233 12.31 -7.07 2.11
C PRO A 233 10.80 -7.30 1.86
N GLN A 234 10.03 -6.22 1.60
CA GLN A 234 8.57 -6.30 1.41
C GLN A 234 8.15 -7.03 0.12
N SER A 235 9.00 -7.03 -0.91
CA SER A 235 8.65 -7.48 -2.27
C SER A 235 9.30 -8.82 -2.68
N SER A 236 9.92 -9.54 -1.75
CA SER A 236 10.60 -10.80 -2.05
C SER A 236 9.78 -12.01 -1.60
N THR A 237 9.58 -12.96 -2.50
CA THR A 237 9.21 -14.33 -2.12
C THR A 237 10.36 -14.93 -1.30
N ILE A 238 10.09 -15.25 -0.03
CA ILE A 238 11.10 -15.74 0.91
C ILE A 238 11.39 -17.21 0.58
N LYS A 239 12.65 -17.55 0.35
CA LYS A 239 13.13 -18.91 0.06
C LYS A 239 13.97 -19.47 1.20
N GLU A 240 14.13 -20.78 1.24
CA GLU A 240 15.09 -21.40 2.17
C GLU A 240 16.51 -20.84 1.97
N GLY A 241 17.15 -20.46 3.07
CA GLY A 241 18.47 -19.83 3.08
C GLY A 241 18.45 -18.30 2.99
N ASP A 242 17.29 -17.67 2.76
CA ASP A 242 17.20 -16.22 2.76
C ASP A 242 17.35 -15.64 4.18
N ASN A 243 17.69 -14.35 4.26
CA ASN A 243 17.70 -13.58 5.49
C ASN A 243 16.53 -12.59 5.46
N ILE A 244 15.73 -12.57 6.52
CA ILE A 244 14.58 -11.67 6.64
C ILE A 244 14.69 -10.83 7.91
N THR A 245 14.07 -9.66 7.92
CA THR A 245 13.95 -8.82 9.12
C THR A 245 12.48 -8.55 9.41
N LEU A 246 12.05 -8.87 10.62
CA LEU A 246 10.76 -8.43 11.15
C LEU A 246 10.97 -7.04 11.73
N LYS A 247 10.25 -6.05 11.22
CA LYS A 247 10.27 -4.67 11.72
C LYS A 247 8.92 -4.35 12.35
N CYS A 248 8.95 -3.83 13.57
CA CYS A 248 7.78 -3.44 14.32
C CYS A 248 7.76 -1.94 14.55
N SER A 249 6.59 -1.32 14.53
CA SER A 249 6.44 0.09 14.83
C SER A 249 5.14 0.40 15.56
N GLY A 250 5.21 1.34 16.51
CA GLY A 250 4.07 1.89 17.21
C GLY A 250 3.81 3.33 16.77
N ASN A 251 2.54 3.73 16.68
CA ASN A 251 2.15 5.05 16.22
C ASN A 251 2.14 6.14 17.31
N GLY A 252 2.67 5.88 18.51
CA GLY A 252 2.73 6.86 19.61
C GLY A 252 3.79 7.94 19.41
N ASN A 253 3.72 9.00 20.22
CA ASN A 253 4.75 10.03 20.32
C ASN A 253 5.21 10.16 21.78
N PRO A 254 6.49 9.86 22.09
CA PRO A 254 7.48 9.26 21.20
C PRO A 254 7.11 7.80 20.83
N PRO A 255 7.62 7.28 19.70
CA PRO A 255 7.40 5.89 19.33
C PRO A 255 8.06 4.94 20.35
N PRO A 256 7.49 3.73 20.58
CA PRO A 256 8.09 2.75 21.46
C PRO A 256 9.49 2.35 20.99
N GLN A 257 10.42 2.20 21.93
CA GLN A 257 11.82 1.87 21.62
C GLN A 257 12.07 0.36 21.56
N GLU A 258 11.19 -0.44 22.15
CA GLU A 258 11.33 -1.88 22.28
C GLU A 258 10.01 -2.60 22.08
N PHE A 259 10.11 -3.83 21.58
CA PHE A 259 8.99 -4.69 21.26
C PHE A 259 9.29 -6.14 21.62
N LEU A 260 8.23 -6.96 21.69
CA LEU A 260 8.32 -8.41 21.82
C LEU A 260 7.95 -9.06 20.49
N PHE A 261 8.87 -9.85 19.92
CA PHE A 261 8.65 -10.60 18.68
C PHE A 261 8.33 -12.05 18.97
N TYR A 262 7.23 -12.55 18.43
CA TYR A 262 6.80 -13.94 18.55
C TYR A 262 6.99 -14.63 17.22
N ILE A 263 7.83 -15.67 17.21
CA ILE A 263 8.12 -16.49 16.04
C ILE A 263 7.51 -17.89 16.23
N PRO A 264 7.21 -18.64 15.14
CA PRO A 264 6.66 -19.98 15.24
C PRO A 264 7.51 -20.90 16.13
N GLY A 265 6.89 -21.48 17.15
CA GLY A 265 7.54 -22.37 18.11
C GLY A 265 8.12 -21.69 19.35
N GLU A 266 8.14 -20.37 19.43
CA GLU A 266 8.70 -19.60 20.55
C GLU A 266 7.61 -18.74 21.24
N PRO A 267 6.98 -19.23 22.32
CA PRO A 267 5.84 -18.57 22.94
C PRO A 267 6.21 -17.40 23.87
N GLU A 268 7.44 -17.33 24.37
CA GLU A 268 7.83 -16.34 25.39
C GLU A 268 7.97 -14.92 24.84
N GLY A 269 8.25 -14.80 23.54
CA GLY A 269 8.48 -13.53 22.86
C GLY A 269 9.89 -13.01 23.08
N ILE A 270 10.56 -12.63 22.01
CA ILE A 270 11.94 -12.16 22.00
C ILE A 270 11.92 -10.64 22.12
N ARG A 271 12.48 -10.11 23.21
CA ARG A 271 12.64 -8.66 23.38
C ARG A 271 13.74 -8.16 22.46
N SER A 272 13.40 -7.21 21.61
CA SER A 272 14.35 -6.50 20.74
C SER A 272 13.96 -5.03 20.65
N SER A 273 14.76 -4.27 19.91
CA SER A 273 14.44 -2.91 19.49
C SER A 273 13.24 -2.90 18.52
N ASP A 274 13.24 -2.04 17.49
CA ASP A 274 12.20 -2.01 16.46
C ASP A 274 12.33 -3.16 15.44
N SER A 275 13.38 -3.98 15.53
CA SER A 275 13.67 -5.01 14.53
C SER A 275 14.26 -6.31 15.08
N TYR A 276 13.93 -7.42 14.41
CA TYR A 276 14.46 -8.76 14.69
C TYR A 276 14.89 -9.43 13.38
N ILE A 277 16.17 -9.81 13.29
CA ILE A 277 16.78 -10.37 12.09
C ILE A 277 16.82 -11.90 12.20
N MET A 278 16.31 -12.58 11.18
CA MET A 278 16.38 -14.03 11.04
C MET A 278 17.24 -14.37 9.82
N THR A 279 18.30 -15.14 10.04
CA THR A 279 19.21 -15.56 8.98
C THR A 279 19.02 -17.03 8.64
N ASP A 280 19.31 -17.41 7.38
CA ASP A 280 19.25 -18.80 6.91
C ASP A 280 17.89 -19.45 7.22
N VAL A 281 16.79 -18.79 6.83
CA VAL A 281 15.44 -19.27 7.15
C VAL A 281 15.16 -20.63 6.52
N ARG A 282 14.49 -21.51 7.27
CA ARG A 282 14.18 -22.89 6.87
C ARG A 282 12.67 -23.10 6.71
N ARG A 283 12.25 -24.16 6.03
CA ARG A 283 10.82 -24.44 5.75
C ARG A 283 9.93 -24.50 7.00
N ASN A 284 10.46 -24.91 8.14
CA ASN A 284 9.75 -24.94 9.43
C ASN A 284 9.49 -23.55 10.03
N ALA A 285 10.14 -22.50 9.52
CA ALA A 285 9.87 -21.13 9.89
C ALA A 285 8.61 -20.56 9.20
N THR A 286 7.92 -21.34 8.35
CA THR A 286 6.62 -20.96 7.80
C THR A 286 5.58 -20.90 8.92
N GLY A 287 4.90 -19.77 9.06
CA GLY A 287 3.90 -19.58 10.10
C GLY A 287 3.50 -18.14 10.33
N GLU A 288 2.73 -17.94 11.39
CA GLU A 288 2.32 -16.62 11.88
C GLU A 288 3.40 -16.03 12.79
N TYR A 289 3.76 -14.79 12.52
CA TYR A 289 4.71 -13.98 13.27
C TYR A 289 3.96 -12.81 13.89
N LYS A 290 4.28 -12.49 15.15
CA LYS A 290 3.61 -11.39 15.86
C LYS A 290 4.61 -10.44 16.45
N CYS A 291 4.20 -9.21 16.60
CA CYS A 291 4.93 -8.23 17.39
C CYS A 291 3.97 -7.51 18.33
N SER A 292 4.35 -7.35 19.60
CA SER A 292 3.63 -6.54 20.58
C SER A 292 4.50 -5.49 21.25
N LEU A 293 3.84 -4.56 21.93
CA LEU A 293 4.48 -3.76 22.98
C LEU A 293 4.99 -4.67 24.11
N THR A 294 5.93 -4.15 24.91
CA THR A 294 6.55 -4.90 26.02
C THR A 294 5.59 -5.26 27.14
N ASP A 295 4.53 -4.47 27.31
CA ASP A 295 3.43 -4.71 28.26
C ASP A 295 2.35 -5.66 27.70
N LYS A 296 2.49 -6.09 26.44
CA LYS A 296 1.55 -6.96 25.70
C LYS A 296 0.15 -6.36 25.52
N SER A 297 -0.03 -5.05 25.70
CA SER A 297 -1.34 -4.39 25.57
C SER A 297 -1.85 -4.33 24.13
N MET A 298 -0.93 -4.29 23.15
CA MET A 298 -1.25 -4.22 21.72
C MET A 298 -0.29 -5.08 20.90
N MET A 299 -0.83 -5.74 19.87
CA MET A 299 -0.08 -6.67 19.03
C MET A 299 -0.61 -6.65 17.59
N ASP A 300 0.29 -6.89 16.63
CA ASP A 300 -0.03 -7.13 15.23
C ASP A 300 0.58 -8.45 14.74
N SER A 301 0.03 -9.04 13.68
CA SER A 301 0.52 -10.31 13.13
C SER A 301 0.65 -10.31 11.61
N THR A 302 1.57 -11.14 11.12
CA THR A 302 1.79 -11.37 9.69
C THR A 302 2.19 -12.82 9.45
N THR A 303 1.88 -13.36 8.28
CA THR A 303 2.19 -14.75 7.93
C THR A 303 3.32 -14.79 6.93
N ILE A 304 4.37 -15.53 7.25
CA ILE A 304 5.51 -15.78 6.36
C ILE A 304 5.40 -17.20 5.82
N THR A 305 5.57 -17.34 4.50
CA THR A 305 5.71 -18.63 3.82
C THR A 305 7.11 -18.75 3.26
N VAL A 306 7.84 -19.78 3.68
CA VAL A 306 9.20 -20.06 3.17
C VAL A 306 9.12 -21.06 2.03
N HIS A 307 9.58 -20.65 0.86
CA HIS A 307 9.53 -21.44 -0.36
C HIS A 307 10.75 -22.36 -0.52
N TYR A 308 10.49 -23.62 -0.82
CA TYR A 308 11.50 -24.64 -1.08
C TYR A 308 11.10 -25.55 -2.25
N LEU A 309 12.11 -26.19 -2.83
CA LEU A 309 11.98 -27.15 -3.92
C LEU A 309 13.11 -28.20 -3.85
N ASP A 310 12.72 -29.42 -3.51
CA ASP A 310 13.57 -30.59 -3.51
C ASP A 310 13.15 -31.55 -4.63
N LEU A 311 14.15 -32.23 -5.18
CA LEU A 311 13.98 -33.20 -6.26
C LEU A 311 14.83 -34.41 -5.92
N GLN A 312 14.26 -35.61 -6.03
CA GLN A 312 14.98 -36.87 -5.82
C GLN A 312 14.67 -37.83 -6.97
N LEU A 313 15.72 -38.28 -7.66
CA LEU A 313 15.66 -39.23 -8.77
C LEU A 313 16.27 -40.57 -8.34
N THR A 314 15.51 -41.64 -8.54
CA THR A 314 15.91 -43.01 -8.20
C THR A 314 15.69 -43.94 -9.40
N PRO A 315 16.74 -44.59 -9.94
CA PRO A 315 18.15 -44.34 -9.68
C PRO A 315 18.65 -43.05 -10.35
N SER A 316 19.73 -42.47 -9.82
CA SER A 316 20.43 -41.31 -10.40
C SER A 316 21.88 -41.65 -10.71
N GLY A 317 22.54 -40.84 -11.53
CA GLY A 317 23.90 -41.09 -12.00
C GLY A 317 23.96 -42.06 -13.18
N GLU A 318 25.06 -42.79 -13.32
CA GLU A 318 25.24 -43.78 -14.38
C GLU A 318 24.76 -45.16 -13.92
N VAL A 319 23.88 -45.78 -14.70
CA VAL A 319 23.30 -47.09 -14.41
C VAL A 319 23.41 -47.97 -15.64
N THR A 320 24.09 -49.10 -15.48
CA THR A 320 24.20 -50.14 -16.51
C THR A 320 23.26 -51.30 -16.21
N LYS A 321 22.47 -51.70 -17.20
CA LYS A 321 21.49 -52.79 -17.11
C LYS A 321 21.55 -53.68 -18.34
N GLN A 322 21.14 -54.93 -18.19
CA GLN A 322 21.08 -55.87 -19.31
C GLN A 322 19.76 -55.70 -20.09
N ILE A 323 19.81 -55.97 -21.40
CA ILE A 323 18.62 -56.00 -22.24
C ILE A 323 17.56 -56.96 -21.67
N GLY A 324 16.29 -56.55 -21.72
CA GLY A 324 15.18 -57.31 -21.19
C GLY A 324 14.88 -57.09 -19.71
N GLU A 325 15.82 -56.55 -18.93
CA GLU A 325 15.61 -56.25 -17.51
C GLU A 325 14.58 -55.12 -17.30
N ALA A 326 13.90 -55.14 -16.16
CA ALA A 326 13.06 -54.03 -15.72
C ALA A 326 13.89 -52.98 -14.96
N LEU A 327 13.59 -51.70 -15.19
CA LEU A 327 14.20 -50.59 -14.46
C LEU A 327 13.12 -49.62 -13.97
N PRO A 328 12.71 -49.71 -12.68
CA PRO A 328 11.81 -48.74 -12.11
C PRO A 328 12.54 -47.40 -11.96
N VAL A 329 12.02 -46.36 -12.63
CA VAL A 329 12.51 -45.00 -12.51
C VAL A 329 11.45 -44.16 -11.84
N SER A 330 11.80 -43.54 -10.73
CA SER A 330 10.93 -42.64 -9.98
C SER A 330 11.62 -41.31 -9.77
N CYS A 331 10.89 -40.22 -10.00
CA CYS A 331 11.34 -38.88 -9.69
C CYS A 331 10.31 -38.21 -8.78
N THR A 332 10.66 -38.09 -7.50
CA THR A 332 9.79 -37.50 -6.47
C THR A 332 10.19 -36.05 -6.21
N ILE A 333 9.19 -35.23 -5.94
CA ILE A 333 9.35 -33.82 -5.59
C ILE A 333 8.79 -33.54 -4.21
N SER A 334 9.44 -32.65 -3.48
CA SER A 334 8.91 -32.05 -2.26
C SER A 334 9.04 -30.53 -2.40
N SER A 335 7.93 -29.81 -2.37
CA SER A 335 7.91 -28.38 -2.64
C SER A 335 6.85 -27.66 -1.82
N SER A 336 7.12 -26.38 -1.54
CA SER A 336 6.20 -25.49 -0.81
C SER A 336 4.89 -25.18 -1.54
N ARG A 337 4.85 -25.34 -2.86
CA ARG A 337 3.68 -25.18 -3.73
C ARG A 337 3.65 -26.29 -4.77
N ASN A 338 2.56 -26.39 -5.53
CA ASN A 338 2.42 -27.35 -6.62
C ASN A 338 3.49 -27.10 -7.69
N ALA A 339 4.38 -28.06 -7.89
CA ALA A 339 5.37 -28.06 -8.96
C ALA A 339 5.10 -29.24 -9.91
N THR A 340 5.49 -29.07 -11.17
CA THR A 340 5.35 -30.13 -12.18
C THR A 340 6.72 -30.63 -12.61
N VAL A 341 6.86 -31.95 -12.66
CA VAL A 341 8.05 -32.63 -13.13
C VAL A 341 7.93 -32.86 -14.62
N PHE A 342 9.01 -32.61 -15.35
CA PHE A 342 9.11 -32.97 -16.75
C PHE A 342 10.40 -33.71 -17.05
N TRP A 343 10.33 -34.56 -18.07
CA TRP A 343 11.42 -35.44 -18.46
C TRP A 343 12.02 -35.01 -19.78
N ILE A 344 13.34 -35.12 -19.88
CA ILE A 344 14.10 -34.84 -21.09
C ILE A 344 15.00 -36.05 -21.34
N LYS A 345 14.92 -36.65 -22.52
CA LYS A 345 15.84 -37.70 -22.98
C LYS A 345 16.70 -37.15 -24.11
N ASP A 346 18.02 -37.18 -23.96
CA ASP A 346 18.97 -36.75 -25.00
C ASP A 346 18.61 -35.38 -25.62
N ASN A 347 18.33 -34.41 -24.75
CA ASN A 347 17.88 -33.04 -25.08
C ASN A 347 16.49 -32.92 -25.73
N THR A 348 15.71 -33.99 -25.78
CA THR A 348 14.33 -34.00 -26.29
C THR A 348 13.33 -34.15 -25.16
N ARG A 349 12.34 -33.26 -25.08
CA ARG A 349 11.30 -33.30 -24.04
C ARG A 349 10.36 -34.49 -24.26
N MET A 350 10.15 -35.28 -23.20
CA MET A 350 9.24 -36.42 -23.21
C MET A 350 7.81 -35.98 -22.86
N GLN A 351 6.82 -36.68 -23.43
CA GLN A 351 5.41 -36.46 -23.10
C GLN A 351 4.99 -37.17 -21.81
N THR A 352 5.62 -38.30 -21.52
CA THR A 352 5.33 -39.14 -20.36
C THR A 352 6.61 -39.43 -19.58
N SER A 353 6.46 -39.82 -18.31
CA SER A 353 7.59 -40.34 -17.53
C SER A 353 8.16 -41.61 -18.17
N PRO A 354 9.47 -41.84 -18.08
CA PRO A 354 10.07 -43.09 -18.53
C PRO A 354 9.52 -44.27 -17.71
N SER A 355 9.24 -45.37 -18.40
CA SER A 355 8.77 -46.62 -17.79
C SER A 355 9.43 -47.78 -18.52
N PHE A 356 10.25 -48.56 -17.81
CA PHE A 356 11.03 -49.65 -18.39
C PHE A 356 10.61 -50.97 -17.74
N SER A 357 9.61 -51.63 -18.32
CA SER A 357 9.23 -53.00 -17.94
C SER A 357 10.17 -54.05 -18.52
N SER A 358 10.72 -53.79 -19.72
CA SER A 358 11.71 -54.63 -20.38
C SER A 358 12.60 -53.78 -21.29
N LEU A 359 13.83 -53.55 -20.86
CA LEU A 359 14.78 -52.63 -21.50
C LEU A 359 15.17 -53.06 -22.93
N GLN A 360 15.29 -52.08 -23.82
CA GLN A 360 15.79 -52.22 -25.18
C GLN A 360 17.03 -51.35 -25.40
N TYR A 361 17.84 -51.63 -26.43
CA TYR A 361 19.03 -50.80 -26.74
C TYR A 361 18.70 -49.33 -27.00
N GLN A 362 17.53 -49.07 -27.59
CA GLN A 362 17.06 -47.71 -27.85
C GLN A 362 16.68 -46.94 -26.56
N ASP A 363 16.47 -47.63 -25.44
CA ASP A 363 16.16 -47.01 -24.15
C ASP A 363 17.41 -46.40 -23.51
N ALA A 364 18.62 -46.81 -23.94
CA ALA A 364 19.85 -46.16 -23.53
C ALA A 364 19.83 -44.67 -23.88
N GLY A 365 20.46 -43.86 -23.02
CA GLY A 365 20.50 -42.41 -23.19
C GLY A 365 20.59 -41.66 -21.86
N ASN A 366 20.62 -40.33 -21.96
CA ASN A 366 20.66 -39.44 -20.80
C ASN A 366 19.26 -38.91 -20.50
N TYR A 367 18.70 -39.33 -19.37
CA TYR A 367 17.43 -38.88 -18.85
C TYR A 367 17.66 -37.79 -17.82
N VAL A 368 16.99 -36.66 -17.98
CA VAL A 368 16.98 -35.56 -17.03
C VAL A 368 15.57 -35.40 -16.51
N CYS A 369 15.41 -35.53 -15.20
CA CYS A 369 14.21 -35.12 -14.50
C CYS A 369 14.40 -33.66 -14.06
N GLU A 370 13.48 -32.78 -14.42
CA GLU A 370 13.56 -31.35 -14.12
C GLU A 370 12.23 -30.83 -13.56
N THR A 371 12.33 -29.97 -12.55
CA THR A 371 11.20 -29.28 -11.94
C THR A 371 11.53 -27.82 -11.66
N THR A 372 10.52 -26.96 -11.76
CA THR A 372 10.62 -25.52 -11.53
C THR A 372 9.38 -25.02 -10.81
N LEU A 373 9.56 -24.16 -9.81
CA LEU A 373 8.47 -23.42 -9.19
C LEU A 373 8.31 -22.08 -9.92
N GLN A 374 7.41 -22.00 -10.90
CA GLN A 374 7.32 -20.83 -11.79
C GLN A 374 6.99 -19.52 -11.04
N GLU A 375 6.23 -19.60 -9.95
CA GLU A 375 5.82 -18.45 -9.14
C GLU A 375 6.94 -17.89 -8.24
N VAL A 376 8.06 -18.61 -8.09
CA VAL A 376 9.17 -18.23 -7.21
C VAL A 376 10.48 -18.29 -7.98
N GLU A 377 11.06 -17.12 -8.21
CA GLU A 377 12.27 -16.98 -9.00
C GLU A 377 13.47 -17.71 -8.36
N GLY A 378 14.19 -18.45 -9.20
CA GLY A 378 15.41 -19.17 -8.81
C GLY A 378 15.18 -20.57 -8.23
N LEU A 379 13.94 -21.00 -7.99
CA LEU A 379 13.66 -22.38 -7.55
C LEU A 379 13.50 -23.33 -8.76
N ARG A 380 14.65 -23.82 -9.24
CA ARG A 380 14.76 -24.86 -10.28
C ARG A 380 15.70 -25.96 -9.81
N LYS A 381 15.30 -27.21 -10.01
CA LYS A 381 16.13 -28.38 -9.71
C LYS A 381 16.11 -29.36 -10.88
N ARG A 382 17.25 -30.01 -11.10
CA ARG A 382 17.41 -31.06 -12.11
C ARG A 382 18.26 -32.19 -11.56
N GLN A 383 17.92 -33.42 -11.93
CA GLN A 383 18.73 -34.61 -11.67
C GLN A 383 18.86 -35.43 -12.96
N THR A 384 19.90 -36.25 -13.04
CA THR A 384 20.25 -36.96 -14.28
C THR A 384 20.48 -38.45 -14.01
N LEU A 385 19.99 -39.26 -14.95
CA LEU A 385 20.18 -40.70 -15.05
C LEU A 385 20.76 -41.00 -16.44
N LYS A 386 21.99 -41.50 -16.50
CA LYS A 386 22.60 -42.03 -17.72
C LYS A 386 22.38 -43.54 -17.74
N LEU A 387 21.48 -43.98 -18.61
CA LEU A 387 21.13 -45.38 -18.75
C LEU A 387 21.96 -46.01 -19.87
N ILE A 388 22.70 -47.06 -19.51
CA ILE A 388 23.44 -47.91 -20.45
C ILE A 388 22.73 -49.27 -20.49
N VAL A 389 22.34 -49.69 -21.69
CA VAL A 389 21.70 -51.01 -21.90
C VAL A 389 22.67 -51.89 -22.65
N GLU A 390 23.20 -52.90 -21.97
CA GLU A 390 24.15 -53.87 -22.51
C GLU A 390 23.45 -55.17 -22.93
N GLY A 391 24.05 -55.86 -23.90
CA GLY A 391 23.60 -57.19 -24.28
C GLY A 391 24.24 -57.68 -25.57
N LYS A 392 23.90 -58.91 -25.95
CA LYS A 392 24.39 -59.52 -27.18
C LYS A 392 23.82 -58.87 -28.44
N PRO A 393 24.55 -58.88 -29.57
CA PRO A 393 24.06 -58.32 -30.82
C PRO A 393 22.78 -59.04 -31.28
N GLN A 394 21.78 -58.30 -31.72
CA GLN A 394 20.60 -58.80 -32.42
C GLN A 394 20.71 -58.45 -33.89
N ILE A 395 20.52 -59.45 -34.76
CA ILE A 395 20.71 -59.32 -36.20
C ILE A 395 19.38 -59.55 -36.92
N LYS A 396 19.03 -58.65 -37.85
CA LYS A 396 17.96 -58.86 -38.82
C LYS A 396 18.49 -58.61 -40.23
N MET A 397 18.38 -59.61 -41.10
CA MET A 397 18.81 -59.47 -42.50
C MET A 397 17.63 -59.13 -43.42
N THR A 398 17.88 -58.28 -44.41
CA THR A 398 16.90 -57.93 -45.46
C THR A 398 17.59 -57.93 -46.83
N LYS A 399 16.84 -58.30 -47.88
CA LYS A 399 17.32 -58.31 -49.26
C LYS A 399 16.46 -57.39 -50.13
N LYS A 400 17.09 -56.70 -51.08
CA LYS A 400 16.41 -55.90 -52.12
C LYS A 400 17.05 -56.15 -53.48
N THR A 401 16.26 -56.53 -54.47
CA THR A 401 16.73 -56.63 -55.85
C THR A 401 16.91 -55.22 -56.44
N ASN A 402 18.10 -54.93 -56.98
CA ASN A 402 18.39 -53.63 -57.56
C ASN A 402 17.71 -53.47 -58.93
N THR A 403 17.55 -52.24 -59.40
CA THR A 403 16.87 -51.89 -60.67
C THR A 403 17.45 -52.60 -61.89
N ASN A 404 18.74 -52.95 -61.85
CA ASN A 404 19.43 -53.69 -62.89
C ASN A 404 19.06 -55.19 -62.95
N LYS A 405 18.25 -55.70 -62.00
CA LYS A 405 17.83 -57.11 -61.81
C LYS A 405 18.96 -58.14 -61.66
N LYS A 406 20.22 -57.75 -61.90
CA LYS A 406 21.42 -58.58 -61.84
C LYS A 406 22.14 -58.51 -60.49
N SER A 407 21.85 -57.50 -59.67
CA SER A 407 22.47 -57.35 -58.34
C SER A 407 21.42 -57.23 -57.25
N LYS A 408 21.75 -57.74 -56.07
CA LYS A 408 20.92 -57.67 -54.87
C LYS A 408 21.69 -56.93 -53.78
N THR A 409 21.02 -55.99 -53.13
CA THR A 409 21.52 -55.30 -51.95
C THR A 409 21.05 -56.04 -50.72
N ILE A 410 21.99 -56.47 -49.88
CA ILE A 410 21.71 -57.20 -48.65
C ILE A 410 22.11 -56.30 -47.50
N ILE A 411 21.20 -56.13 -46.55
CA ILE A 411 21.35 -55.24 -45.41
C ILE A 411 21.22 -56.08 -44.15
N CYS A 412 22.28 -56.11 -43.36
CA CYS A 412 22.29 -56.66 -42.01
C CYS A 412 22.05 -55.51 -41.04
N HIS A 413 20.85 -55.46 -40.46
CA HIS A 413 20.50 -54.55 -39.38
C HIS A 413 20.98 -55.15 -38.08
N VAL A 414 21.82 -54.41 -37.36
CA VAL A 414 22.47 -54.86 -36.13
C VAL A 414 22.08 -53.90 -35.02
N GLU A 415 21.58 -54.47 -33.92
CA GLU A 415 21.31 -53.77 -32.68
C GLU A 415 22.16 -54.40 -31.57
N GLY A 416 22.89 -53.62 -30.80
CA GLY A 416 23.77 -54.15 -29.77
C GLY A 416 24.65 -53.09 -29.14
N PHE A 417 24.95 -53.25 -27.87
CA PHE A 417 25.90 -52.44 -27.13
C PHE A 417 26.66 -53.34 -26.13
N PRO A 418 28.00 -53.24 -26.03
CA PRO A 418 28.91 -52.33 -26.76
C PRO A 418 28.92 -52.57 -28.28
N LYS A 419 29.36 -51.57 -29.08
CA LYS A 419 29.20 -51.57 -30.55
C LYS A 419 29.73 -52.88 -31.16
N PRO A 420 28.88 -53.71 -31.77
CA PRO A 420 29.32 -54.95 -32.40
C PRO A 420 30.18 -54.71 -33.65
N ALA A 421 31.19 -55.55 -33.88
CA ALA A 421 31.94 -55.66 -35.12
C ALA A 421 31.20 -56.61 -36.08
N VAL A 422 31.06 -56.24 -37.36
CA VAL A 422 30.33 -57.02 -38.36
C VAL A 422 31.28 -57.67 -39.36
N GLN A 423 31.05 -58.96 -39.62
CA GLN A 423 31.75 -59.74 -40.63
C GLN A 423 30.74 -60.43 -41.56
N TRP A 424 31.06 -60.48 -42.86
CA TRP A 424 30.23 -61.12 -43.87
C TRP A 424 30.95 -62.32 -44.48
N THR A 425 30.26 -63.45 -44.56
CA THR A 425 30.76 -64.67 -45.20
C THR A 425 29.79 -65.20 -46.24
N VAL A 426 30.32 -65.82 -47.29
CA VAL A 426 29.53 -66.44 -48.37
C VAL A 426 29.79 -67.94 -48.39
N THR A 427 28.78 -68.72 -48.03
CA THR A 427 28.83 -70.19 -48.10
C THR A 427 28.61 -70.63 -49.55
N GLY A 428 29.61 -71.33 -50.10
CA GLY A 428 29.75 -71.69 -51.53
C GLY A 428 31.11 -71.30 -52.11
N SER A 429 31.72 -70.21 -51.62
CA SER A 429 33.07 -69.74 -52.02
C SER A 429 34.08 -69.66 -50.86
N GLY A 430 33.61 -69.70 -49.59
CA GLY A 430 34.47 -69.59 -48.40
C GLY A 430 35.14 -68.22 -48.23
N SER A 431 34.71 -67.21 -49.01
CA SER A 431 35.31 -65.88 -49.06
C SER A 431 34.68 -64.92 -48.03
N ILE A 432 35.54 -64.10 -47.42
CA ILE A 432 35.15 -62.97 -46.56
C ILE A 432 34.90 -61.75 -47.46
N LEU A 433 33.74 -61.10 -47.29
CA LEU A 433 33.37 -59.91 -48.07
C LEU A 433 33.85 -58.62 -47.39
N ASN A 434 34.89 -57.99 -47.95
CA ASN A 434 35.48 -56.76 -47.41
C ASN A 434 34.82 -55.46 -47.90
N ARG A 435 33.80 -55.54 -48.78
CA ARG A 435 33.16 -54.36 -49.43
C ARG A 435 31.88 -53.89 -48.74
N ALA A 436 31.78 -54.11 -47.43
CA ALA A 436 30.63 -53.72 -46.64
C ALA A 436 30.64 -52.22 -46.33
N LYS A 437 29.49 -51.56 -46.47
CA LYS A 437 29.28 -50.16 -46.07
C LYS A 437 28.40 -50.12 -44.82
N GLU A 438 28.95 -49.62 -43.71
CA GLU A 438 28.20 -49.40 -42.48
C GLU A 438 27.51 -48.03 -42.47
N THR A 439 26.33 -47.96 -41.86
CA THR A 439 25.72 -46.69 -41.46
C THR A 439 26.34 -46.19 -40.15
N LYS A 440 26.08 -44.92 -39.79
CA LYS A 440 26.43 -44.42 -38.46
C LYS A 440 25.75 -45.27 -37.38
N TYR A 441 26.48 -45.50 -36.29
CA TYR A 441 25.97 -46.16 -35.09
C TYR A 441 25.23 -45.14 -34.22
N VAL A 442 23.93 -45.33 -34.04
CA VAL A 442 23.04 -44.40 -33.32
C VAL A 442 22.09 -45.22 -32.44
N ASN A 443 22.04 -44.91 -31.14
CA ASN A 443 21.15 -45.56 -30.15
C ASN A 443 21.22 -47.10 -30.18
N GLY A 444 22.43 -47.64 -30.24
CA GLY A 444 22.65 -49.09 -30.27
C GLY A 444 22.44 -49.74 -31.65
N LYS A 445 22.04 -48.98 -32.68
CA LYS A 445 21.64 -49.51 -33.99
C LYS A 445 22.53 -49.03 -35.13
N PHE A 446 22.82 -49.93 -36.06
CA PHE A 446 23.44 -49.63 -37.36
C PHE A 446 23.11 -50.70 -38.38
N SER A 447 23.39 -50.43 -39.65
CA SER A 447 23.24 -51.40 -40.71
C SER A 447 24.53 -51.56 -41.49
N SER A 448 24.93 -52.79 -41.74
CA SER A 448 25.98 -53.12 -42.70
C SER A 448 25.35 -53.52 -44.04
N LYS A 449 25.83 -52.93 -45.13
CA LYS A 449 25.28 -53.15 -46.48
C LYS A 449 26.32 -53.74 -47.42
N ILE A 450 25.94 -54.80 -48.14
CA ILE A 450 26.73 -55.38 -49.22
C ILE A 450 25.88 -55.43 -50.50
N VAL A 451 26.54 -55.35 -51.65
CA VAL A 451 25.91 -55.54 -52.96
C VAL A 451 26.58 -56.74 -53.61
N ILE A 452 25.78 -57.74 -53.99
CA ILE A 452 26.26 -58.98 -54.61
C ILE A 452 25.48 -59.25 -55.89
N ALA A 453 26.15 -59.82 -56.88
CA ALA A 453 25.57 -60.31 -58.13
C ALA A 453 25.94 -61.79 -58.27
N PRO A 454 25.24 -62.69 -57.57
CA PRO A 454 25.65 -64.08 -57.50
C PRO A 454 25.28 -64.82 -58.80
N GLU A 455 26.20 -65.64 -59.31
CA GLU A 455 25.99 -66.47 -60.52
C GLU A 455 25.23 -67.75 -60.18
N GLU A 456 25.33 -68.23 -58.94
CA GLU A 456 24.61 -69.38 -58.38
C GLU A 456 23.89 -68.99 -57.08
N ASN A 457 23.01 -69.86 -56.57
CA ASN A 457 22.37 -69.61 -55.28
C ASN A 457 23.41 -69.65 -54.16
N VAL A 458 23.58 -68.53 -53.45
CA VAL A 458 24.56 -68.41 -52.36
C VAL A 458 23.86 -68.18 -51.03
N THR A 459 24.44 -68.69 -49.96
CA THR A 459 24.02 -68.34 -48.59
C THR A 459 24.96 -67.26 -48.07
N LEU A 460 24.37 -66.13 -47.65
CA LEU A 460 25.10 -65.04 -47.03
C LEU A 460 24.91 -65.10 -45.54
N THR A 461 26.01 -65.07 -44.80
CA THR A 461 26.00 -65.06 -43.35
C THR A 461 26.54 -63.73 -42.86
N CYS A 462 25.73 -63.04 -42.05
CA CYS A 462 26.15 -61.87 -41.29
C CYS A 462 26.48 -62.32 -39.87
N ILE A 463 27.69 -62.01 -39.43
CA ILE A 463 28.19 -62.27 -38.08
C ILE A 463 28.38 -60.92 -37.41
N ALA A 464 27.74 -60.71 -36.26
CA ALA A 464 27.97 -59.53 -35.43
C ALA A 464 28.51 -59.98 -34.06
N GLU A 465 29.60 -59.38 -33.63
CA GLU A 465 30.33 -59.79 -32.43
C GLU A 465 30.63 -58.57 -31.57
N ASN A 466 30.21 -58.60 -30.32
CA ASN A 466 30.68 -57.64 -29.31
C ASN A 466 31.42 -58.39 -28.20
N GLU A 467 31.94 -57.63 -27.24
CA GLU A 467 32.69 -58.17 -26.10
C GLU A 467 31.88 -59.10 -25.17
N LEU A 468 30.56 -59.19 -25.37
CA LEU A 468 29.67 -60.08 -24.60
C LEU A 468 29.43 -61.40 -25.35
N GLU A 469 28.97 -61.34 -26.60
CA GLU A 469 28.63 -62.55 -27.37
C GLU A 469 28.67 -62.33 -28.89
N ARG A 470 28.71 -63.46 -29.63
CA ARG A 470 28.69 -63.52 -31.09
C ARG A 470 27.34 -64.01 -31.59
N THR A 471 26.70 -63.24 -32.46
CA THR A 471 25.42 -63.59 -33.10
C THR A 471 25.62 -63.83 -34.59
N VAL A 472 24.93 -64.84 -35.12
CA VAL A 472 25.04 -65.24 -36.53
C VAL A 472 23.65 -65.34 -37.14
N THR A 473 23.48 -64.80 -38.34
CA THR A 473 22.25 -64.97 -39.13
C THR A 473 22.61 -65.19 -40.58
N SER A 474 21.90 -66.10 -41.24
CA SER A 474 22.14 -66.48 -42.63
C SER A 474 20.90 -66.24 -43.49
N MET A 475 21.09 -65.88 -44.75
CA MET A 475 20.03 -65.66 -45.73
C MET A 475 20.43 -66.25 -47.09
N ASN A 476 19.52 -66.99 -47.70
CA ASN A 476 19.72 -67.52 -49.05
C ASN A 476 19.40 -66.45 -50.09
N VAL A 477 20.31 -66.30 -51.06
CA VAL A 477 20.23 -65.32 -52.13
C VAL A 477 20.35 -66.03 -53.47
N SER A 478 19.26 -66.00 -54.25
CA SER A 478 19.21 -66.64 -55.56
C SER A 478 19.93 -65.83 -56.66
N ALA A 479 20.52 -66.52 -57.64
CA ALA A 479 21.09 -65.89 -58.83
C ALA A 479 20.03 -65.30 -59.77
N ILE A 480 18.83 -65.88 -59.76
CA ILE A 480 17.72 -65.48 -60.62
C ILE A 480 16.85 -64.42 -59.92
N SER A 481 16.58 -63.30 -60.59
CA SER A 481 15.56 -62.34 -60.18
C SER A 481 14.17 -62.91 -60.47
N ILE A 482 13.73 -63.87 -59.67
CA ILE A 482 12.32 -64.22 -59.60
C ILE A 482 11.64 -62.99 -58.99
N PRO A 483 10.60 -62.39 -59.59
CA PRO A 483 9.76 -61.49 -58.83
C PRO A 483 9.27 -62.30 -57.62
N GLU A 484 9.63 -61.88 -56.41
CA GLU A 484 8.86 -62.30 -55.24
C GLU A 484 7.44 -61.82 -55.55
N TYR A 485 6.64 -62.74 -56.09
CA TYR A 485 5.22 -62.73 -55.83
C TYR A 485 5.18 -62.77 -54.32
N ASP A 486 4.59 -61.75 -53.70
CA ASP A 486 4.35 -61.75 -52.26
C ASP A 486 3.79 -63.14 -51.94
N GLU A 487 4.61 -63.99 -51.31
CA GLU A 487 4.06 -65.03 -50.46
C GLU A 487 3.22 -64.22 -49.50
N LEU A 488 1.91 -64.31 -49.69
CA LEU A 488 0.94 -64.02 -48.64
C LEU A 488 1.57 -64.59 -47.39
N GLU A 489 2.04 -63.72 -46.50
CA GLU A 489 2.23 -64.10 -45.11
C GLU A 489 0.95 -64.85 -44.78
N ASP A 490 1.08 -66.16 -44.54
CA ASP A 490 0.09 -66.88 -43.78
C ASP A 490 -0.06 -66.04 -42.53
N ARG A 491 -1.17 -65.31 -42.52
CA ARG A 491 -1.67 -64.52 -41.44
C ARG A 491 -1.92 -65.58 -40.36
N SER A 492 -0.88 -65.92 -39.60
CA SER A 492 -1.08 -66.44 -38.26
C SER A 492 -2.08 -65.47 -37.64
N ASP A 493 -3.24 -66.01 -37.31
CA ASP A 493 -4.36 -65.32 -36.68
C ASP A 493 -3.87 -64.52 -35.47
N ASP A 494 -3.42 -63.30 -35.73
CA ASP A 494 -3.28 -62.22 -34.76
C ASP A 494 -3.68 -60.90 -35.43
N ASN A 495 -4.72 -61.02 -36.28
CA ASN A 495 -5.45 -59.91 -36.85
C ASN A 495 -6.96 -60.20 -36.89
N SER A 496 -7.42 -61.07 -35.99
CA SER A 496 -8.79 -61.05 -35.47
C SER A 496 -9.05 -59.79 -34.62
N GLU A 497 -8.06 -58.90 -34.47
CA GLU A 497 -8.16 -57.67 -33.72
C GLU A 497 -7.69 -56.43 -34.51
N LYS A 498 -8.20 -56.22 -35.73
CA LYS A 498 -8.14 -54.89 -36.39
C LYS A 498 -9.09 -54.62 -37.55
N VAL A 499 -9.82 -55.62 -38.07
CA VAL A 499 -11.07 -55.32 -38.83
C VAL A 499 -12.24 -55.03 -37.88
N ASN A 500 -12.06 -55.36 -36.61
CA ASN A 500 -13.01 -55.00 -35.56
C ASN A 500 -12.88 -53.54 -35.13
N ASP A 501 -11.79 -52.82 -35.44
CA ASP A 501 -11.62 -51.46 -34.90
C ASP A 501 -12.30 -50.37 -35.73
N GLN A 502 -12.39 -50.49 -37.06
CA GLN A 502 -13.25 -49.58 -37.84
C GLN A 502 -14.74 -49.91 -37.66
N ALA A 503 -15.09 -51.19 -37.48
CA ALA A 503 -16.44 -51.59 -37.12
C ALA A 503 -16.79 -51.17 -35.68
N LYS A 504 -15.87 -51.28 -34.70
CA LYS A 504 -16.04 -50.79 -33.31
C LYS A 504 -16.00 -49.27 -33.21
N LEU A 505 -15.28 -48.54 -34.06
CA LEU A 505 -15.33 -47.07 -34.11
C LEU A 505 -16.66 -46.61 -34.69
N ILE A 506 -17.15 -47.24 -35.77
CA ILE A 506 -18.45 -46.90 -36.34
C ILE A 506 -19.58 -47.32 -35.38
N VAL A 507 -19.51 -48.53 -34.80
CA VAL A 507 -20.46 -48.98 -33.77
C VAL A 507 -20.31 -48.14 -32.50
N GLY A 508 -19.13 -47.70 -32.11
CA GLY A 508 -18.89 -46.83 -30.94
C GLY A 508 -19.37 -45.40 -31.15
N ILE A 509 -19.25 -44.86 -32.37
CA ILE A 509 -19.84 -43.57 -32.75
C ILE A 509 -21.37 -43.69 -32.84
N VAL A 510 -21.91 -44.76 -33.40
CA VAL A 510 -23.36 -44.98 -33.50
C VAL A 510 -23.97 -45.26 -32.11
N VAL A 511 -23.33 -46.08 -31.28
CA VAL A 511 -23.74 -46.33 -29.89
C VAL A 511 -23.56 -45.09 -29.03
N GLY A 512 -22.48 -44.32 -29.23
CA GLY A 512 -22.27 -43.03 -28.59
C GLY A 512 -23.34 -42.00 -28.97
N LEU A 513 -23.69 -41.90 -30.25
CA LEU A 513 -24.76 -41.03 -30.74
C LEU A 513 -26.15 -41.51 -30.28
N LEU A 514 -26.39 -42.82 -30.20
CA LEU A 514 -27.62 -43.38 -29.64
C LEU A 514 -27.72 -43.17 -28.13
N LEU A 515 -26.61 -43.25 -27.40
CA LEU A 515 -26.57 -42.93 -25.96
C LEU A 515 -26.76 -41.44 -25.71
N VAL A 516 -26.15 -40.57 -26.53
CA VAL A 516 -26.38 -39.12 -26.47
C VAL A 516 -27.83 -38.79 -26.83
N ALA A 517 -28.43 -39.45 -27.82
CA ALA A 517 -29.84 -39.28 -28.16
C ALA A 517 -30.78 -39.82 -27.07
N LEU A 518 -30.44 -40.93 -26.41
CA LEU A 518 -31.16 -41.44 -25.24
C LEU A 518 -31.03 -40.51 -24.04
N ILE A 519 -29.84 -39.98 -23.76
CA ILE A 519 -29.62 -39.00 -22.68
C ILE A 519 -30.37 -37.70 -23.01
N ALA A 520 -30.30 -37.21 -24.24
CA ALA A 520 -31.07 -36.05 -24.69
C ALA A 520 -32.58 -36.32 -24.62
N GLY A 521 -33.03 -37.53 -24.96
CA GLY A 521 -34.42 -37.96 -24.82
C GLY A 521 -34.87 -38.07 -23.36
N VAL A 522 -34.03 -38.55 -22.45
CA VAL A 522 -34.29 -38.62 -21.00
C VAL A 522 -34.25 -37.22 -20.38
N VAL A 523 -33.32 -36.35 -20.79
CA VAL A 523 -33.27 -34.95 -20.37
C VAL A 523 -34.49 -34.20 -20.89
N TYR A 524 -34.90 -34.42 -22.15
CA TYR A 524 -36.12 -33.87 -22.71
C TYR A 524 -37.36 -34.44 -22.02
N TRP A 525 -37.39 -35.72 -21.69
CA TRP A 525 -38.48 -36.34 -20.93
C TRP A 525 -38.54 -35.83 -19.49
N LEU A 526 -37.39 -35.62 -18.83
CA LEU A 526 -37.31 -34.97 -17.51
C LEU A 526 -37.72 -33.51 -17.60
N TYR A 527 -37.37 -32.80 -18.67
CA TYR A 527 -37.81 -31.42 -18.92
C TYR A 527 -39.33 -31.37 -19.13
N VAL A 528 -39.90 -32.25 -19.96
CA VAL A 528 -41.34 -32.35 -20.18
C VAL A 528 -42.06 -32.80 -18.90
N LYS A 529 -41.51 -33.75 -18.15
CA LYS A 529 -42.03 -34.20 -16.85
C LYS A 529 -42.00 -33.07 -15.82
N LYS A 530 -40.91 -32.29 -15.76
CA LYS A 530 -40.77 -31.12 -14.89
C LYS A 530 -41.64 -29.94 -15.35
N SER A 531 -41.93 -29.80 -16.65
CA SER A 531 -42.94 -28.84 -17.15
C SER A 531 -44.37 -29.27 -16.80
N LYS A 532 -44.66 -30.58 -16.77
CA LYS A 532 -45.97 -31.11 -16.33
C LYS A 532 -46.17 -31.09 -14.81
N THR A 533 -45.11 -30.99 -13.99
CA THR A 533 -45.21 -30.70 -12.55
C THR A 533 -45.03 -29.23 -12.17
N ALA A 534 -44.51 -28.37 -13.05
CA ALA A 534 -44.42 -26.91 -12.83
C ALA A 534 -45.68 -26.14 -13.29
N SER A 535 -46.61 -26.79 -13.99
CA SER A 535 -47.94 -26.21 -14.30
C SER A 535 -48.94 -26.24 -13.13
N LYS A 536 -48.48 -26.51 -11.89
CA LYS A 536 -49.31 -26.44 -10.68
C LYS A 536 -48.76 -25.53 -9.57
N HIS A 537 -47.68 -24.79 -9.83
CA HIS A 537 -47.27 -23.72 -8.93
C HIS A 537 -46.61 -22.61 -9.74
N VAL A 538 -47.31 -21.48 -9.80
CA VAL A 538 -47.02 -20.16 -10.38
C VAL A 538 -48.10 -19.82 -11.43
N ASP A 539 -49.32 -19.76 -10.89
CA ASP A 539 -50.40 -18.91 -11.38
C ASP A 539 -50.86 -18.11 -10.15
N LYS A 540 -49.98 -17.20 -9.72
CA LYS A 540 -50.22 -16.13 -8.76
C LYS A 540 -49.02 -15.18 -8.82
N ASP A 541 -49.06 -14.31 -9.83
CA ASP A 541 -48.64 -12.90 -9.77
C ASP A 541 -48.33 -12.40 -11.18
N LEU A 542 -49.40 -12.17 -11.92
CA LEU A 542 -49.48 -11.09 -12.89
C LEU A 542 -50.95 -10.71 -13.01
N GLY A 543 -51.33 -9.73 -12.19
CA GLY A 543 -52.63 -9.09 -12.22
C GLY A 543 -52.46 -7.64 -11.84
N ASN A 544 -52.14 -6.83 -12.85
CA ASN A 544 -52.84 -5.59 -13.22
C ASN A 544 -51.88 -4.43 -13.52
N ILE A 545 -51.51 -4.29 -14.79
CA ILE A 545 -51.20 -2.97 -15.38
C ILE A 545 -52.34 -2.70 -16.34
N GLU A 546 -53.35 -2.03 -15.81
CA GLU A 546 -54.28 -1.22 -16.56
C GLU A 546 -54.53 0.01 -15.67
N GLU A 547 -53.76 1.07 -15.88
CA GLU A 547 -54.29 2.43 -16.03
C GLU A 547 -53.16 3.46 -16.19
N ASN A 548 -53.20 4.13 -17.34
CA ASN A 548 -52.91 5.54 -17.60
C ASN A 548 -51.45 6.04 -17.44
N LYS A 549 -50.75 6.41 -18.51
CA LYS A 549 -50.98 7.57 -19.40
C LYS A 549 -50.79 8.91 -18.68
N LYS A 550 -49.67 9.58 -19.04
CA LYS A 550 -49.43 11.04 -19.00
C LYS A 550 -49.39 11.64 -17.58
N LEU A 551 -48.55 12.61 -17.23
CA LEU A 551 -47.86 13.66 -17.98
C LEU A 551 -46.77 14.23 -17.05
N GLU A 552 -45.83 14.93 -17.65
CA GLU A 552 -44.75 15.69 -17.02
C GLU A 552 -45.20 16.65 -15.91
N GLU A 553 -44.35 16.69 -14.87
CA GLU A 553 -43.91 17.83 -14.05
C GLU A 553 -44.88 18.73 -13.25
N ASN A 554 -44.53 18.78 -11.95
CA ASN A 554 -44.58 19.90 -11.00
C ASN A 554 -45.91 20.24 -10.31
N ASN A 555 -46.03 19.88 -9.01
CA ASN A 555 -45.98 20.85 -7.90
C ASN A 555 -46.30 20.23 -6.52
N HIS A 556 -45.33 20.40 -5.61
CA HIS A 556 -45.43 21.04 -4.28
C HIS A 556 -46.38 20.55 -3.15
N LYS A 557 -45.78 20.59 -1.94
CA LYS A 557 -46.35 20.60 -0.56
C LYS A 557 -46.98 19.30 -0.07
N SER A 558 -46.44 18.60 0.94
CA SER A 558 -46.18 18.97 2.35
C SER A 558 -47.40 19.55 3.07
N GLU A 559 -48.03 18.72 3.88
CA GLU A 559 -48.81 18.98 5.11
C GLU A 559 -48.99 17.55 5.69
N THR A 560 -48.58 17.20 6.90
CA THR A 560 -48.81 17.81 8.22
C THR A 560 -47.87 17.15 9.23
#